data_AF-A0A8J5PD76-F1
#
_entry.id   AF-A0A8J5PD76-F1
#
_cell.length_a   1.000
_cell.length_b   1.000
_cell.length_c   1.000
_cell.angle_alpha   90.00
_cell.angle_beta   90.00
_cell.angle_gamma   90.00
#
_symmetry.space_group_name_H-M   'P 1'
#
loop_
_entity.id
_entity.type
_entity.pdbx_description
1 polymer ?
#
loop_
_entity_poly.entity_id
_entity_poly.type
_entity_poly.pdbx_seq_one_letter_code
_entity_poly.pdbx_strand_id
1 'polypeptide(L)'
;MLFCPESPRWLASRDQWEKAGAVLSDVRKLPVDHAYIQQELLELKTQIDQEREVMQDTGFWAIQKECWTLPWNRKRALLTVAIVTLGQWTGTGAINYYAPTIFSGLGLSSTTTALFAQGIYGVVKVVTCLIFIFFLADSLGRRKSFMFGGAIQAFCMFFVGFYLRFGPEPGEGDHPPPAGIAALAMIYIFAAAFNMSWGPVSWIYVSEIPTNRLRAYNVALASFTHWVHNLAVSKSTPVMLLHDPWRAYFIFGSFNLFMAIAAYWIPETKGISLERMDEVFGVADFSNVEDVGIAARRAKRIDDEDVEDIQAPNKS
;
A
#
# COMPACT_ATOMS: atom_id res chain seq x y z
N MET A 1 16.61 -5.02 -13.98
CA MET A 1 16.10 -5.54 -15.27
C MET A 1 17.14 -6.36 -16.04
N LEU A 2 18.43 -5.97 -16.07
CA LEU A 2 19.49 -6.77 -16.74
C LEU A 2 19.65 -8.22 -16.22
N PHE A 3 19.26 -8.51 -14.98
CA PHE A 3 19.37 -9.82 -14.34
C PHE A 3 18.02 -10.45 -13.95
N CYS A 4 16.90 -9.81 -14.32
CA CYS A 4 15.57 -10.36 -14.00
C CYS A 4 14.99 -10.98 -15.27
N PRO A 5 14.58 -12.26 -15.26
CA PRO A 5 13.87 -12.83 -16.37
C PRO A 5 12.55 -12.06 -16.58
N GLU A 6 12.12 -11.99 -17.84
CA GLU A 6 10.86 -11.37 -18.20
C GLU A 6 9.69 -12.11 -17.54
N SER A 7 8.58 -11.40 -17.27
CA SER A 7 7.42 -12.02 -16.62
C SER A 7 6.95 -13.25 -17.39
N PRO A 8 6.78 -14.43 -16.74
CA PRO A 8 6.27 -15.64 -17.39
C PRO A 8 4.96 -15.40 -18.14
N ARG A 9 4.10 -14.53 -17.58
CA ARG A 9 2.85 -14.12 -18.19
C ARG A 9 3.04 -13.32 -19.48
N TRP A 10 4.03 -12.44 -19.53
CA TRP A 10 4.35 -11.68 -20.75
C TRP A 10 4.94 -12.59 -21.84
N LEU A 11 5.75 -13.57 -21.44
CA LEU A 11 6.27 -14.58 -22.37
C LEU A 11 5.13 -15.43 -22.93
N ALA A 12 4.23 -15.88 -22.06
CA ALA A 12 3.04 -16.64 -22.43
C ALA A 12 2.10 -15.84 -23.36
N SER A 13 1.91 -14.53 -23.12
CA SER A 13 1.06 -13.70 -23.98
C SER A 13 1.60 -13.53 -25.41
N ARG A 14 2.91 -13.75 -25.61
CA ARG A 14 3.60 -13.81 -26.90
C ARG A 14 3.77 -15.23 -27.45
N ASP A 15 2.99 -16.19 -26.94
CA ASP A 15 3.05 -17.62 -27.29
C ASP A 15 4.40 -18.30 -27.02
N GLN A 16 5.26 -17.72 -26.15
CA GLN A 16 6.56 -18.30 -25.78
C GLN A 16 6.44 -19.22 -24.56
N TRP A 17 5.64 -20.28 -24.67
CA TRP A 17 5.25 -21.17 -23.57
C TRP A 17 6.43 -21.92 -22.93
N GLU A 18 7.39 -22.40 -23.72
CA GLU A 18 8.59 -23.07 -23.18
C GLU A 18 9.42 -22.14 -22.29
N LYS A 19 9.59 -20.88 -22.70
CA LYS A 19 10.32 -19.89 -21.90
C LYS A 19 9.52 -19.48 -20.67
N ALA A 20 8.20 -19.34 -20.79
CA ALA A 20 7.34 -19.08 -19.66
C ALA A 20 7.46 -20.19 -18.60
N GLY A 21 7.46 -21.47 -19.03
CA GLY A 21 7.67 -22.62 -18.16
C GLY A 21 9.06 -22.67 -17.53
N ALA A 22 10.11 -22.36 -18.29
CA ALA A 22 11.48 -22.29 -17.78
C ALA A 22 11.65 -21.18 -16.71
N VAL A 23 11.06 -20.00 -16.93
CA VAL A 23 11.08 -18.92 -15.94
C VAL A 23 10.24 -19.28 -14.72
N LEU A 24 9.07 -19.92 -14.89
CA LEU A 24 8.26 -20.41 -13.77
C LEU A 24 9.05 -21.41 -12.93
N SER A 25 9.71 -22.36 -13.58
CA SER A 25 10.56 -23.37 -12.95
C SER A 25 11.71 -22.74 -12.16
N ASP A 26 12.37 -21.72 -12.73
CA ASP A 26 13.45 -21.02 -12.04
C ASP A 26 12.96 -20.20 -10.84
N VAL A 27 11.80 -19.53 -10.96
CA VAL A 27 11.23 -18.71 -9.89
C VAL A 27 10.68 -19.57 -8.75
N ARG A 28 9.98 -20.68 -9.08
CA ARG A 28 9.38 -21.60 -8.10
C ARG A 28 10.38 -22.63 -7.56
N LYS A 29 11.58 -22.74 -8.16
CA LYS A 29 12.61 -23.73 -7.82
C LYS A 29 12.07 -25.17 -7.86
N LEU A 30 11.20 -25.45 -8.83
CA LEU A 30 10.59 -26.76 -9.07
C LEU A 30 10.84 -27.19 -10.52
N PRO A 31 10.94 -28.51 -10.82
CA PRO A 31 11.05 -28.99 -12.20
C PRO A 31 9.88 -28.54 -13.06
N VAL A 32 10.11 -28.25 -14.35
CA VAL A 32 9.05 -27.82 -15.29
C VAL A 32 7.88 -28.81 -15.31
N ASP A 33 8.13 -30.11 -15.16
CA ASP A 33 7.12 -31.17 -15.19
C ASP A 33 6.36 -31.34 -13.85
N HIS A 34 6.70 -30.56 -12.83
CA HIS A 34 6.03 -30.64 -11.54
C HIS A 34 4.55 -30.22 -11.67
N ALA A 35 3.64 -30.99 -11.05
CA ALA A 35 2.19 -30.80 -11.17
C ALA A 35 1.75 -29.36 -10.90
N TYR A 36 2.35 -28.72 -9.88
CA TYR A 36 2.09 -27.32 -9.55
C TYR A 36 2.43 -26.34 -10.69
N ILE A 37 3.56 -26.53 -11.38
CA ILE A 37 3.97 -25.65 -12.50
C ILE A 37 3.07 -25.90 -13.72
N GLN A 38 2.75 -27.15 -14.00
CA GLN A 38 1.86 -27.51 -15.10
C GLN A 38 0.45 -26.94 -14.90
N GLN A 39 -0.05 -26.96 -13.66
CA GLN A 39 -1.30 -26.33 -13.30
C GLN A 39 -1.24 -24.81 -13.50
N GLU A 40 -0.22 -24.14 -12.97
CA GLU A 40 -0.06 -22.68 -13.11
C GLU A 40 0.09 -22.25 -14.59
N LEU A 41 0.78 -23.04 -15.41
CA LEU A 41 0.88 -22.82 -16.86
C LEU A 41 -0.46 -23.01 -17.57
N LEU A 42 -1.26 -24.00 -17.17
CA LEU A 42 -2.57 -24.25 -17.75
C LEU A 42 -3.57 -23.14 -17.38
N GLU A 43 -3.55 -22.66 -16.14
CA GLU A 43 -4.32 -21.49 -15.68
C GLU A 43 -3.94 -20.24 -16.48
N LEU A 44 -2.63 -19.98 -16.65
CA LEU A 44 -2.12 -18.90 -17.49
C LEU A 44 -2.62 -19.00 -18.94
N LYS A 45 -2.66 -20.21 -19.51
CA LYS A 45 -3.17 -20.45 -20.86
C LYS A 45 -4.65 -20.14 -20.98
N THR A 46 -5.47 -20.68 -20.08
CA THR A 46 -6.90 -20.40 -20.07
C THR A 46 -7.18 -18.90 -19.95
N GLN A 47 -6.43 -18.18 -19.12
CA GLN A 47 -6.58 -16.73 -18.99
C GLN A 47 -6.20 -15.97 -20.25
N ILE A 48 -5.08 -16.32 -20.88
CA ILE A 48 -4.62 -15.64 -22.09
C ILE A 48 -5.59 -15.90 -23.25
N ASP A 49 -6.13 -17.11 -23.36
CA ASP A 49 -7.12 -17.46 -24.38
C ASP A 49 -8.44 -16.70 -24.15
N GLN A 50 -8.92 -16.62 -22.89
CA GLN A 50 -10.08 -15.79 -22.53
C GLN A 50 -9.82 -14.30 -22.79
N GLU A 51 -8.62 -13.80 -22.48
CA GLU A 51 -8.24 -12.42 -22.79
C GLU A 51 -8.25 -12.19 -24.31
N ARG A 52 -7.71 -13.11 -25.11
CA ARG A 52 -7.70 -13.04 -26.58
C ARG A 52 -9.10 -13.04 -27.18
N GLU A 53 -10.01 -13.84 -26.65
CA GLU A 53 -11.41 -13.87 -27.09
C GLU A 53 -12.14 -12.54 -26.77
N VAL A 54 -11.79 -11.90 -25.65
CA VAL A 54 -12.35 -10.61 -25.21
C VAL A 54 -11.60 -9.41 -25.84
N MET A 55 -10.42 -9.64 -26.44
CA MET A 55 -9.49 -8.65 -27.01
C MET A 55 -9.82 -8.19 -28.46
N GLN A 56 -11.08 -8.27 -28.91
CA GLN A 56 -11.44 -7.73 -30.23
C GLN A 56 -11.34 -6.18 -30.32
N ASP A 57 -11.17 -5.47 -29.19
CA ASP A 57 -11.14 -4.00 -29.15
C ASP A 57 -10.06 -3.48 -28.16
N THR A 58 -8.79 -3.43 -28.59
CA THR A 58 -7.63 -3.07 -27.74
C THR A 58 -7.26 -1.58 -27.77
N GLY A 59 -8.07 -0.72 -28.36
CA GLY A 59 -7.80 0.71 -28.43
C GLY A 59 -7.77 1.37 -27.05
N PHE A 60 -6.98 2.45 -26.89
CA PHE A 60 -6.98 3.27 -25.67
C PHE A 60 -8.41 3.65 -25.24
N TRP A 61 -9.25 4.04 -26.21
CA TRP A 61 -10.64 4.40 -25.97
C TRP A 61 -11.52 3.20 -25.58
N ALA A 62 -11.21 1.99 -26.04
CA ALA A 62 -11.94 0.79 -25.67
C ALA A 62 -11.69 0.42 -24.20
N ILE A 63 -10.42 0.49 -23.75
CA ILE A 63 -10.04 0.30 -22.34
C ILE A 63 -10.72 1.35 -21.46
N GLN A 64 -10.73 2.61 -21.90
CA GLN A 64 -11.39 3.69 -21.19
C GLN A 64 -12.89 3.45 -21.09
N LYS A 65 -13.54 3.09 -22.20
CA LYS A 65 -14.96 2.78 -22.24
C LYS A 65 -15.26 1.62 -21.27
N GLU A 66 -14.56 0.51 -21.37
CA GLU A 66 -14.73 -0.66 -20.50
C GLU A 66 -14.57 -0.32 -19.01
N CYS A 67 -13.56 0.49 -18.66
CA CYS A 67 -13.31 0.87 -17.28
C CYS A 67 -14.43 1.74 -16.68
N TRP A 68 -15.02 2.64 -17.47
CA TRP A 68 -15.96 3.65 -16.97
C TRP A 68 -17.43 3.33 -17.23
N THR A 69 -17.76 2.49 -18.23
CA THR A 69 -19.14 2.08 -18.52
C THR A 69 -19.58 0.90 -17.67
N LEU A 70 -18.67 -0.05 -17.38
CA LEU A 70 -19.00 -1.23 -16.59
C LEU A 70 -19.00 -0.87 -15.09
N PRO A 71 -20.10 -1.09 -14.37
CA PRO A 71 -20.25 -0.59 -13.00
C PRO A 71 -19.25 -1.20 -12.02
N TRP A 72 -18.82 -2.45 -12.22
CA TRP A 72 -17.81 -3.10 -11.36
C TRP A 72 -16.41 -2.52 -11.58
N ASN A 73 -15.96 -2.41 -12.84
CA ASN A 73 -14.67 -1.79 -13.18
C ASN A 73 -14.61 -0.33 -12.74
N ARG A 74 -15.72 0.40 -12.87
CA ARG A 74 -15.82 1.78 -12.40
C ARG A 74 -15.66 1.88 -10.89
N LYS A 75 -16.28 0.98 -10.11
CA LYS A 75 -16.10 0.95 -8.64
C LYS A 75 -14.63 0.73 -8.27
N ARG A 76 -13.93 -0.16 -8.97
CA ARG A 76 -12.50 -0.45 -8.77
C ARG A 76 -11.59 0.74 -9.08
N ALA A 77 -11.84 1.41 -10.21
CA ALA A 77 -11.11 2.62 -10.59
C ALA A 77 -11.37 3.78 -9.63
N LEU A 78 -12.63 3.98 -9.21
CA LEU A 78 -12.98 5.01 -8.22
C LEU A 78 -12.33 4.72 -6.85
N LEU A 79 -12.30 3.44 -6.43
CA LEU A 79 -11.63 3.04 -5.20
C LEU A 79 -10.12 3.30 -5.25
N THR A 80 -9.50 3.04 -6.40
CA THR A 80 -8.09 3.37 -6.68
C THR A 80 -7.83 4.87 -6.56
N VAL A 81 -8.64 5.70 -7.24
CA VAL A 81 -8.54 7.15 -7.17
C VAL A 81 -8.74 7.64 -5.73
N ALA A 82 -9.73 7.10 -5.01
CA ALA A 82 -10.03 7.49 -3.64
C ALA A 82 -8.87 7.16 -2.68
N ILE A 83 -8.35 5.93 -2.72
CA ILE A 83 -7.25 5.49 -1.83
C ILE A 83 -6.00 6.33 -2.06
N VAL A 84 -5.63 6.55 -3.31
CA VAL A 84 -4.43 7.34 -3.65
C VAL A 84 -4.61 8.81 -3.26
N THR A 85 -5.80 9.38 -3.53
CA THR A 85 -6.12 10.75 -3.14
C THR A 85 -6.01 10.91 -1.63
N LEU A 86 -6.71 10.07 -0.88
CA LEU A 86 -6.70 10.08 0.58
C LEU A 86 -5.29 9.90 1.13
N GLY A 87 -4.49 8.98 0.55
CA GLY A 87 -3.09 8.79 0.90
C GLY A 87 -2.23 10.06 0.84
N GLN A 88 -2.44 10.91 -0.17
CA GLN A 88 -1.71 12.18 -0.30
C GLN A 88 -2.13 13.24 0.71
N TRP A 89 -3.42 13.25 1.09
CA TRP A 89 -3.97 14.19 2.08
C TRP A 89 -3.73 13.78 3.54
N THR A 90 -3.02 12.68 3.78
CA THR A 90 -2.58 12.27 5.14
C THR A 90 -1.65 13.28 5.82
N GLY A 91 -0.99 14.16 5.05
CA GLY A 91 0.03 15.08 5.55
C GLY A 91 1.47 14.55 5.46
N THR A 92 1.68 13.30 5.03
CA THR A 92 3.03 12.73 4.84
C THR A 92 3.85 13.53 3.83
N GLY A 93 3.25 13.95 2.72
CA GLY A 93 3.93 14.77 1.71
C GLY A 93 4.42 16.10 2.30
N ALA A 94 3.53 16.81 3.00
CA ALA A 94 3.82 18.06 3.69
C ALA A 94 5.00 17.94 4.66
N ILE A 95 4.98 16.92 5.52
CA ILE A 95 6.07 16.68 6.47
C ILE A 95 7.37 16.36 5.74
N ASN A 96 7.35 15.54 4.69
CA ASN A 96 8.58 15.18 3.98
C ASN A 96 9.23 16.40 3.29
N TYR A 97 8.44 17.32 2.73
CA TYR A 97 8.96 18.52 2.06
C TYR A 97 9.43 19.60 3.04
N TYR A 98 8.73 19.77 4.16
CA TYR A 98 8.96 20.87 5.10
C TYR A 98 9.43 20.40 6.48
N ALA A 99 9.98 19.18 6.58
CA ALA A 99 10.46 18.60 7.85
C ALA A 99 11.39 19.53 8.63
N PRO A 100 12.43 20.16 8.01
CA PRO A 100 13.29 21.09 8.75
C PRO A 100 12.53 22.26 9.34
N THR A 101 11.65 22.88 8.55
CA THR A 101 10.83 24.02 8.98
C THR A 101 9.86 23.63 10.11
N ILE A 102 9.24 22.46 10.00
CA ILE A 102 8.34 21.92 11.01
C ILE A 102 9.10 21.64 12.31
N PHE A 103 10.25 20.97 12.23
CA PHE A 103 11.05 20.62 13.40
C PHE A 103 11.61 21.86 14.10
N SER A 104 12.01 22.89 13.34
CA SER A 104 12.36 24.19 13.92
C SER A 104 11.18 24.85 14.62
N GLY A 105 9.98 24.80 14.03
CA GLY A 105 8.75 25.29 14.67
C GLY A 105 8.36 24.54 15.96
N LEU A 106 8.89 23.33 16.20
CA LEU A 106 8.67 22.56 17.43
C LEU A 106 9.70 22.83 18.53
N GLY A 107 10.69 23.71 18.28
CA GLY A 107 11.70 24.10 19.26
C GLY A 107 13.13 23.61 18.96
N LEU A 108 13.41 23.10 17.75
CA LEU A 108 14.79 22.87 17.30
C LEU A 108 15.36 24.15 16.65
N SER A 109 15.92 25.03 17.48
CA SER A 109 16.49 26.33 17.08
C SER A 109 17.66 26.22 16.09
N SER A 110 18.45 25.15 16.17
CA SER A 110 19.60 24.93 15.29
C SER A 110 19.20 24.20 13.99
N THR A 111 19.46 24.84 12.84
CA THR A 111 19.29 24.26 11.50
C THR A 111 20.01 22.91 11.37
N THR A 112 21.21 22.77 11.94
CA THR A 112 21.96 21.50 11.92
C THR A 112 21.22 20.40 12.69
N THR A 113 20.59 20.74 13.81
CA THR A 113 19.81 19.79 14.60
C THR A 113 18.52 19.39 13.90
N ALA A 114 17.85 20.33 13.23
CA ALA A 114 16.66 20.05 12.43
C ALA A 114 16.97 19.16 11.20
N LEU A 115 18.09 19.40 10.52
CA LEU A 115 18.56 18.55 9.42
C LEU A 115 18.96 17.15 9.91
N PHE A 116 19.64 17.06 11.06
CA PHE A 116 19.97 15.78 11.66
C PHE A 116 18.71 14.98 12.04
N ALA A 117 17.72 15.64 12.65
CA ALA A 117 16.42 15.05 12.94
C ALA A 117 15.71 14.58 11.66
N GLN A 118 15.81 15.32 10.55
CA GLN A 118 15.30 14.86 9.25
C GLN A 118 16.01 13.60 8.74
N GLY A 119 17.32 13.49 8.96
CA GLY A 119 18.09 12.27 8.67
C GLY A 119 17.57 11.06 9.45
N ILE A 120 17.39 11.21 10.78
CA ILE A 120 16.85 10.14 11.63
C ILE A 120 15.42 9.78 11.19
N TYR A 121 14.59 10.78 10.89
CA TYR A 121 13.24 10.57 10.37
C TYR A 121 13.25 9.69 9.09
N GLY A 122 14.21 9.91 8.19
CA GLY A 122 14.43 9.05 7.02
C GLY A 122 14.77 7.61 7.41
N VAL A 123 15.69 7.41 8.35
CA VAL A 123 16.08 6.07 8.86
C VAL A 123 14.88 5.35 9.46
N VAL A 124 14.08 6.02 10.29
CA VAL A 124 12.89 5.43 10.91
C VAL A 124 11.89 4.98 9.86
N LYS A 125 11.69 5.76 8.79
CA LYS A 125 10.82 5.34 7.67
C LYS A 125 11.32 4.08 6.99
N VAL A 126 12.63 4.00 6.72
CA VAL A 126 13.24 2.81 6.09
C VAL A 126 13.09 1.58 6.98
N VAL A 127 13.50 1.67 8.25
CA VAL A 127 13.39 0.56 9.22
C VAL A 127 11.94 0.10 9.35
N THR A 128 11.01 1.04 9.45
CA THR A 128 9.60 0.73 9.60
C THR A 128 9.01 0.07 8.35
N CYS A 129 9.43 0.52 7.16
CA CYS A 129 9.06 -0.12 5.90
C CYS A 129 9.59 -1.55 5.81
N LEU A 130 10.83 -1.81 6.25
CA LEU A 130 11.40 -3.16 6.30
C LEU A 130 10.60 -4.06 7.25
N ILE A 131 10.25 -3.56 8.45
CA ILE A 131 9.40 -4.29 9.39
C ILE A 131 8.05 -4.64 8.74
N PHE A 132 7.45 -3.69 8.02
CA PHE A 132 6.21 -3.94 7.30
C PHE A 132 6.37 -5.07 6.28
N ILE A 133 7.37 -5.00 5.43
CA ILE A 133 7.60 -5.98 4.34
C ILE A 133 7.83 -7.38 4.91
N PHE A 134 8.67 -7.53 5.93
CA PHE A 134 9.05 -8.85 6.44
C PHE A 134 8.02 -9.48 7.38
N PHE A 135 7.25 -8.68 8.12
CA PHE A 135 6.42 -9.21 9.22
C PHE A 135 4.92 -8.90 9.10
N LEU A 136 4.54 -7.77 8.51
CA LEU A 136 3.15 -7.29 8.54
C LEU A 136 2.40 -7.39 7.22
N ALA A 137 3.11 -7.35 6.08
CA ALA A 137 2.51 -7.32 4.75
C ALA A 137 1.51 -8.47 4.53
N ASP A 138 1.85 -9.67 5.01
CA ASP A 138 1.02 -10.87 4.83
C ASP A 138 0.20 -11.27 6.05
N SER A 139 0.39 -10.64 7.22
CA SER A 139 -0.26 -11.03 8.48
C SER A 139 -1.43 -10.12 8.86
N LEU A 140 -1.31 -8.79 8.69
CA LEU A 140 -2.28 -7.84 9.25
C LEU A 140 -3.56 -7.69 8.39
N GLY A 141 -3.50 -8.03 7.10
CA GLY A 141 -4.59 -7.80 6.14
C GLY A 141 -4.70 -6.34 5.71
N ARG A 142 -5.26 -6.07 4.54
CA ARG A 142 -5.21 -4.74 3.90
C ARG A 142 -6.18 -3.78 4.60
N ARG A 143 -7.40 -4.22 4.90
CA ARG A 143 -8.43 -3.40 5.55
C ARG A 143 -8.00 -2.94 6.94
N LYS A 144 -7.55 -3.89 7.78
CA LYS A 144 -7.09 -3.60 9.14
C LYS A 144 -5.89 -2.67 9.14
N SER A 145 -4.96 -2.84 8.20
CA SER A 145 -3.81 -1.96 8.04
C SER A 145 -4.24 -0.51 7.80
N PHE A 146 -5.18 -0.27 6.88
CA PHE A 146 -5.71 1.08 6.64
C PHE A 146 -6.42 1.68 7.87
N MET A 147 -7.21 0.88 8.59
CA MET A 147 -7.92 1.34 9.79
C MET A 147 -6.95 1.74 10.92
N PHE A 148 -6.06 0.83 11.32
CA PHE A 148 -5.12 1.11 12.41
C PHE A 148 -4.11 2.20 12.04
N GLY A 149 -3.61 2.16 10.81
CA GLY A 149 -2.74 3.19 10.27
C GLY A 149 -3.36 4.59 10.33
N GLY A 150 -4.58 4.73 9.79
CA GLY A 150 -5.29 6.00 9.79
C GLY A 150 -5.59 6.50 11.21
N ALA A 151 -5.99 5.60 12.12
CA ALA A 151 -6.30 5.98 13.50
C ALA A 151 -5.07 6.48 14.27
N ILE A 152 -3.92 5.79 14.15
CA ILE A 152 -2.66 6.21 14.79
C ILE A 152 -2.19 7.53 14.19
N GLN A 153 -2.26 7.67 12.86
CA GLN A 153 -1.87 8.90 12.16
C GLN A 153 -2.76 10.09 12.58
N ALA A 154 -4.07 9.88 12.69
CA ALA A 154 -5.01 10.90 13.15
C ALA A 154 -4.68 11.37 14.56
N PHE A 155 -4.45 10.43 15.48
CA PHE A 155 -4.06 10.73 16.85
C PHE A 155 -2.78 11.58 16.91
N CYS A 156 -1.74 11.18 16.16
CA CYS A 156 -0.47 11.92 16.12
C CYS A 156 -0.65 13.34 15.56
N MET A 157 -1.40 13.49 14.47
CA MET A 157 -1.68 14.79 13.85
C MET A 157 -2.48 15.71 14.77
N PHE A 158 -3.51 15.20 15.44
CA PHE A 158 -4.26 15.99 16.42
C PHE A 158 -3.39 16.40 17.60
N PHE A 159 -2.56 15.49 18.11
CA PHE A 159 -1.63 15.81 19.21
C PHE A 159 -0.69 16.97 18.84
N VAL A 160 -0.06 16.91 17.66
CA VAL A 160 0.83 17.97 17.16
C VAL A 160 0.05 19.28 16.95
N GLY A 161 -1.18 19.20 16.43
CA GLY A 161 -2.07 20.36 16.28
C GLY A 161 -2.42 21.01 17.62
N PHE A 162 -2.76 20.23 18.64
CA PHE A 162 -3.02 20.73 20.00
C PHE A 162 -1.78 21.36 20.62
N TYR A 163 -0.60 20.73 20.46
CA TYR A 163 0.66 21.29 20.92
C TYR A 163 0.96 22.65 20.27
N LEU A 164 0.81 22.77 18.95
CA LEU A 164 1.07 24.04 18.26
C LEU A 164 0.05 25.14 18.61
N ARG A 165 -1.13 24.78 19.13
CA ARG A 165 -2.17 25.74 19.52
C ARG A 165 -2.10 26.18 20.97
N PHE A 166 -1.80 25.26 21.88
CA PHE A 166 -1.88 25.48 23.34
C PHE A 166 -0.54 25.29 24.04
N GLY A 167 0.48 24.82 23.33
CA GLY A 167 1.83 24.67 23.85
C GLY A 167 2.47 26.02 24.13
N PRO A 168 3.54 26.03 24.95
CA PRO A 168 4.32 27.22 25.16
C PRO A 168 4.87 27.73 23.82
N GLU A 169 4.87 29.05 23.62
CA GLU A 169 5.55 29.65 22.48
C GLU A 169 7.01 29.16 22.45
N PRO A 170 7.62 28.98 21.26
CA PRO A 170 9.00 28.56 21.15
C PRO A 170 9.89 29.52 21.96
N GLY A 171 10.30 29.09 23.15
CA GLY A 171 11.18 29.88 24.00
C GLY A 171 12.57 29.97 23.40
N GLU A 172 13.28 31.07 23.64
CA GLU A 172 14.68 31.33 23.24
C GLU A 172 15.71 30.38 23.91
N GLY A 173 15.33 29.15 24.25
CA GLY A 173 16.22 28.13 24.81
C GLY A 173 16.75 27.17 23.75
N ASP A 174 18.01 26.74 23.91
CA ASP A 174 18.65 25.72 23.05
C ASP A 174 18.02 24.33 23.13
N HIS A 175 17.07 24.11 24.05
CA HIS A 175 16.41 22.83 24.26
C HIS A 175 14.90 22.93 24.12
N PRO A 176 14.27 22.08 23.29
CA PRO A 176 12.83 22.06 23.15
C PRO A 176 12.18 21.70 24.51
N PRO A 177 11.04 22.31 24.85
CA PRO A 177 10.30 21.94 26.05
C PRO A 177 9.89 20.47 25.97
N PRO A 178 9.63 19.78 27.10
CA PRO A 178 9.23 18.37 27.11
C PRO A 178 8.04 18.06 26.18
N ALA A 179 7.12 19.00 26.04
CA ALA A 179 5.99 18.91 25.12
C ALA A 179 6.40 18.99 23.63
N GLY A 180 7.45 19.72 23.28
CA GLY A 180 8.03 19.77 21.94
C GLY A 180 8.76 18.48 21.57
N ILE A 181 9.43 17.86 22.53
CA ILE A 181 10.03 16.52 22.36
C ILE A 181 8.93 15.48 22.10
N ALA A 182 7.82 15.54 22.85
CA ALA A 182 6.67 14.66 22.63
C ALA A 182 6.04 14.89 21.25
N ALA A 183 5.86 16.15 20.82
CA ALA A 183 5.34 16.47 19.48
C ALA A 183 6.28 15.96 18.37
N LEU A 184 7.59 16.09 18.55
CA LEU A 184 8.58 15.52 17.65
C LEU A 184 8.43 14.00 17.58
N ALA A 185 8.37 13.30 18.72
CA ALA A 185 8.17 11.85 18.75
C ALA A 185 6.87 11.42 18.03
N MET A 186 5.78 12.21 18.16
CA MET A 186 4.53 11.94 17.45
C MET A 186 4.67 12.05 15.93
N ILE A 187 5.52 12.93 15.41
CA ILE A 187 5.80 12.97 13.95
C ILE A 187 6.51 11.70 13.49
N TYR A 188 7.38 11.14 14.32
CA TYR A 188 8.09 9.89 13.99
C TYR A 188 7.14 8.70 14.05
N ILE A 189 6.26 8.63 15.06
CA ILE A 189 5.22 7.61 15.17
C ILE A 189 4.24 7.72 13.99
N PHE A 190 3.86 8.94 13.60
CA PHE A 190 3.06 9.19 12.40
C PHE A 190 3.72 8.62 11.15
N ALA A 191 5.02 8.89 10.95
CA ALA A 191 5.77 8.34 9.82
C ALA A 191 5.82 6.82 9.85
N ALA A 192 6.09 6.24 11.02
CA ALA A 192 6.12 4.79 11.20
C ALA A 192 4.76 4.17 10.84
N ALA A 193 3.67 4.69 11.40
CA ALA A 193 2.31 4.24 11.11
C ALA A 193 1.99 4.31 9.61
N PHE A 194 2.34 5.41 8.93
CA PHE A 194 2.14 5.53 7.48
C PHE A 194 2.89 4.45 6.69
N ASN A 195 4.16 4.18 7.03
CA ASN A 195 4.97 3.17 6.34
C ASN A 195 4.55 1.73 6.67
N MET A 196 3.82 1.49 7.77
CA MET A 196 3.24 0.18 8.10
C MET A 196 1.83 -0.03 7.54
N SER A 197 1.25 0.99 6.91
CA SER A 197 -0.14 0.96 6.46
C SER A 197 -0.30 1.63 5.10
N TRP A 198 -0.82 2.84 5.05
CA TRP A 198 -1.24 3.56 3.86
C TRP A 198 -0.15 3.67 2.80
N GLY A 199 1.12 3.81 3.19
CA GLY A 199 2.25 3.90 2.27
C GLY A 199 2.33 2.68 1.33
N PRO A 200 2.77 1.51 1.81
CA PRO A 200 2.91 0.33 0.95
C PRO A 200 1.57 -0.34 0.63
N VAL A 201 0.62 -0.37 1.56
CA VAL A 201 -0.66 -1.09 1.38
C VAL A 201 -1.49 -0.47 0.26
N SER A 202 -1.45 0.85 0.09
CA SER A 202 -2.19 1.51 -1.02
C SER A 202 -1.74 1.02 -2.39
N TRP A 203 -0.43 0.94 -2.64
CA TRP A 203 0.12 0.49 -3.91
C TRP A 203 -0.12 -1.00 -4.16
N ILE A 204 -0.01 -1.83 -3.12
CA ILE A 204 -0.37 -3.25 -3.19
C ILE A 204 -1.83 -3.38 -3.60
N TYR A 205 -2.73 -2.69 -2.89
CA TYR A 205 -4.16 -2.76 -3.11
C TYR A 205 -4.56 -2.28 -4.52
N VAL A 206 -3.97 -1.19 -5.01
CA VAL A 206 -4.19 -0.66 -6.37
C VAL A 206 -3.81 -1.67 -7.46
N SER A 207 -2.83 -2.54 -7.20
CA SER A 207 -2.43 -3.59 -8.13
C SER A 207 -3.30 -4.86 -8.04
N GLU A 208 -3.89 -5.11 -6.86
CA GLU A 208 -4.70 -6.31 -6.57
C GLU A 208 -6.14 -6.20 -7.09
N ILE A 209 -6.81 -5.04 -6.92
CA ILE A 209 -8.22 -4.85 -7.26
C ILE A 209 -8.59 -5.01 -8.75
N PRO A 210 -7.87 -4.41 -9.72
CA PRO A 210 -8.33 -4.35 -11.11
C PRO A 210 -8.29 -5.72 -11.78
N THR A 211 -9.16 -5.92 -12.77
CA THR A 211 -9.05 -7.10 -13.66
C THR A 211 -7.70 -7.10 -14.35
N ASN A 212 -7.23 -8.28 -14.75
CA ASN A 212 -5.94 -8.43 -15.41
C ASN A 212 -5.77 -7.47 -16.62
N ARG A 213 -6.79 -7.35 -17.46
CA ARG A 213 -6.83 -6.43 -18.62
C ARG A 213 -6.69 -4.96 -18.21
N LEU A 214 -7.35 -4.53 -17.14
CA LEU A 214 -7.35 -3.13 -16.70
C LEU A 214 -6.23 -2.81 -15.71
N ARG A 215 -5.46 -3.79 -15.25
CA ARG A 215 -4.45 -3.60 -14.20
C ARG A 215 -3.41 -2.54 -14.56
N ALA A 216 -2.82 -2.62 -15.75
CA ALA A 216 -1.84 -1.64 -16.20
C ALA A 216 -2.43 -0.23 -16.27
N TYR A 217 -3.65 -0.10 -16.82
CA TYR A 217 -4.37 1.17 -16.88
C TYR A 217 -4.68 1.72 -15.47
N ASN A 218 -5.13 0.86 -14.55
CA ASN A 218 -5.47 1.26 -13.18
C ASN A 218 -4.25 1.76 -12.39
N VAL A 219 -3.09 1.11 -12.55
CA VAL A 219 -1.82 1.55 -11.95
C VAL A 219 -1.35 2.89 -12.56
N ALA A 220 -1.55 3.09 -13.87
CA ALA A 220 -1.26 4.36 -14.52
C ALA A 220 -2.19 5.48 -14.01
N LEU A 221 -3.49 5.20 -13.87
CA LEU A 221 -4.47 6.12 -13.29
C LEU A 221 -4.09 6.49 -11.84
N ALA A 222 -3.74 5.51 -11.02
CA ALA A 222 -3.26 5.72 -9.67
C ALA A 222 -2.03 6.64 -9.63
N SER A 223 -1.04 6.37 -10.48
CA SER A 223 0.18 7.17 -10.58
C SER A 223 -0.13 8.62 -10.97
N PHE A 224 -0.98 8.82 -11.98
CA PHE A 224 -1.42 10.14 -12.39
C PHE A 224 -2.12 10.88 -11.23
N THR A 225 -3.11 10.25 -10.60
CA THR A 225 -3.83 10.81 -9.44
C THR A 225 -2.89 11.14 -8.29
N HIS A 226 -1.90 10.28 -8.02
CA HIS A 226 -0.91 10.47 -6.96
C HIS A 226 -0.09 11.75 -7.19
N TRP A 227 0.41 11.96 -8.42
CA TRP A 227 1.23 13.12 -8.75
C TRP A 227 0.42 14.42 -8.81
N VAL A 228 -0.83 14.38 -9.29
CA VAL A 228 -1.74 15.53 -9.26
C VAL A 228 -1.99 15.99 -7.83
N HIS A 229 -2.32 15.07 -6.93
CA HIS A 229 -2.55 15.40 -5.53
C HIS A 229 -1.25 15.75 -4.79
N ASN A 230 -0.12 15.15 -5.16
CA ASN A 230 1.18 15.55 -4.66
C ASN A 230 1.44 17.03 -4.95
N LEU A 231 1.19 17.48 -6.18
CA LEU A 231 1.33 18.89 -6.57
C LEU A 231 0.38 19.78 -5.76
N ALA A 232 -0.88 19.38 -5.61
CA ALA A 232 -1.87 20.12 -4.84
C ALA A 232 -1.43 20.31 -3.38
N VAL A 233 -1.02 19.24 -2.70
CA VAL A 233 -0.55 19.27 -1.31
C VAL A 233 0.75 20.08 -1.19
N SER A 234 1.69 19.89 -2.11
CA SER A 234 2.98 20.60 -2.08
C SER A 234 2.80 22.12 -2.23
N LYS A 235 1.81 22.55 -3.02
CA LYS A 235 1.44 23.97 -3.21
C LYS A 235 0.63 24.53 -2.05
N SER A 236 -0.30 23.76 -1.47
CA SER A 236 -1.15 24.23 -0.36
C SER A 236 -0.40 24.28 0.98
N THR A 237 0.56 23.38 1.19
CA THR A 237 1.26 23.23 2.48
C THR A 237 1.96 24.51 2.96
N PRO A 238 2.74 25.25 2.13
CA PRO A 238 3.33 26.51 2.55
C PRO A 238 2.30 27.53 3.04
N VAL A 239 1.18 27.65 2.33
CA VAL A 239 0.11 28.60 2.68
C VAL A 239 -0.51 28.22 4.02
N MET A 240 -0.72 26.92 4.25
CA MET A 240 -1.24 26.39 5.52
C MET A 240 -0.25 26.59 6.68
N LEU A 241 1.05 26.38 6.45
CA LEU A 241 2.09 26.55 7.45
C LEU A 241 2.40 28.03 7.78
N LEU A 242 2.24 28.95 6.82
CA LEU A 242 2.55 30.39 7.04
C LEU A 242 1.46 31.13 7.82
N HIS A 243 0.18 30.79 7.63
CA HIS A 243 -0.92 31.48 8.30
C HIS A 243 -1.23 30.93 9.70
N ASP A 244 -1.41 29.62 9.82
CA ASP A 244 -1.85 28.97 11.05
C ASP A 244 -1.38 27.50 11.06
N PRO A 245 -0.12 27.23 11.48
CA PRO A 245 0.45 25.88 11.46
C PRO A 245 -0.44 24.84 12.14
N TRP A 246 -1.01 25.17 13.31
CA TRP A 246 -1.85 24.25 14.08
C TRP A 246 -3.08 23.77 13.28
N ARG A 247 -3.73 24.64 12.50
CA ARG A 247 -4.90 24.29 11.68
C ARG A 247 -4.56 23.27 10.60
N ALA A 248 -3.34 23.35 10.04
CA ALA A 248 -2.88 22.41 9.04
C ALA A 248 -2.90 20.97 9.58
N TYR A 249 -2.40 20.77 10.80
CA TYR A 249 -2.39 19.47 11.47
C TYR A 249 -3.81 18.98 11.82
N PHE A 250 -4.73 19.86 12.20
CA PHE A 250 -6.14 19.47 12.39
C PHE A 250 -6.82 19.03 11.08
N ILE A 251 -6.52 19.70 9.96
CA ILE A 251 -7.02 19.31 8.64
C ILE A 251 -6.49 17.92 8.27
N PHE A 252 -5.17 17.72 8.34
CA PHE A 252 -4.57 16.41 8.06
C PHE A 252 -5.07 15.34 9.02
N GLY A 253 -5.18 15.63 10.32
CA GLY A 253 -5.74 14.71 11.32
C GLY A 253 -7.18 14.32 11.02
N SER A 254 -8.01 15.26 10.57
CA SER A 254 -9.40 14.99 10.16
C SER A 254 -9.47 14.10 8.92
N PHE A 255 -8.60 14.31 7.93
CA PHE A 255 -8.47 13.41 6.79
C PHE A 255 -8.05 12.00 7.24
N ASN A 256 -7.03 11.88 8.09
CA ASN A 256 -6.59 10.58 8.60
C ASN A 256 -7.69 9.85 9.41
N LEU A 257 -8.50 10.59 10.17
CA LEU A 257 -9.63 10.02 10.91
C LEU A 257 -10.73 9.54 9.95
N PHE A 258 -11.09 10.38 8.98
CA PHE A 258 -12.03 10.00 7.93
C PHE A 258 -11.56 8.76 7.18
N MET A 259 -10.27 8.69 6.86
CA MET A 259 -9.63 7.55 6.21
C MET A 259 -9.72 6.27 7.05
N ALA A 260 -9.48 6.36 8.36
CA ALA A 260 -9.60 5.22 9.27
C ALA A 260 -11.02 4.65 9.31
N ILE A 261 -12.03 5.53 9.28
CA ILE A 261 -13.45 5.15 9.23
C ILE A 261 -13.81 4.60 7.85
N ALA A 262 -13.40 5.31 6.79
CA ALA A 262 -13.66 4.94 5.40
C ALA A 262 -13.08 3.55 5.06
N ALA A 263 -11.96 3.19 5.69
CA ALA A 263 -11.34 1.89 5.56
C ALA A 263 -12.26 0.72 5.97
N TYR A 264 -13.29 0.94 6.80
CA TYR A 264 -14.26 -0.10 7.14
C TYR A 264 -15.02 -0.65 5.92
N TRP A 265 -15.31 0.21 4.93
CA TRP A 265 -16.03 -0.16 3.69
C TRP A 265 -15.11 -0.69 2.59
N ILE A 266 -13.79 -0.70 2.80
CA ILE A 266 -12.83 -1.23 1.83
C ILE A 266 -12.86 -2.76 1.91
N PRO A 267 -13.12 -3.48 0.79
CA PRO A 267 -13.12 -4.93 0.80
C PRO A 267 -11.73 -5.49 1.10
N GLU A 268 -11.67 -6.56 1.89
CA GLU A 268 -10.43 -7.24 2.24
C GLU A 268 -9.95 -8.09 1.05
N THR A 269 -8.71 -7.89 0.62
CA THR A 269 -8.09 -8.61 -0.50
C THR A 269 -7.08 -9.66 -0.04
N LYS A 270 -6.80 -9.73 1.27
CA LYS A 270 -5.80 -10.64 1.83
C LYS A 270 -6.13 -12.12 1.56
N GLY A 271 -5.25 -12.79 0.83
CA GLY A 271 -5.28 -14.25 0.64
C GLY A 271 -6.23 -14.73 -0.46
N ILE A 272 -6.77 -13.81 -1.26
CA ILE A 272 -7.58 -14.11 -2.44
C ILE A 272 -6.67 -14.06 -3.65
N SER A 273 -6.75 -15.05 -4.54
CA SER A 273 -5.97 -15.00 -5.77
C SER A 273 -6.37 -13.80 -6.64
N LEU A 274 -5.42 -13.23 -7.38
CA LEU A 274 -5.69 -12.09 -8.28
C LEU A 274 -6.77 -12.41 -9.33
N GLU A 275 -6.95 -13.69 -9.61
CA GLU A 275 -7.87 -14.25 -10.61
C GLU A 275 -9.30 -14.28 -10.08
N ARG A 276 -9.46 -14.47 -8.76
CA ARG A 276 -10.75 -14.53 -8.07
C ARG A 276 -11.18 -13.20 -7.48
N MET A 277 -10.43 -12.12 -7.74
CA MET A 277 -10.79 -10.77 -7.28
C MET A 277 -12.16 -10.33 -7.83
N ASP A 278 -12.62 -10.93 -8.92
CA ASP A 278 -13.96 -10.74 -9.50
C ASP A 278 -15.10 -11.19 -8.57
N GLU A 279 -14.87 -12.14 -7.68
CA GLU A 279 -15.85 -12.57 -6.66
C GLU A 279 -16.05 -11.53 -5.56
N VAL A 280 -14.97 -10.88 -5.12
CA VAL A 280 -15.01 -9.86 -4.05
C VAL A 280 -15.85 -8.66 -4.44
N PHE A 281 -15.93 -8.37 -5.74
CA PHE A 281 -16.72 -7.27 -6.28
C PHE A 281 -18.05 -7.72 -6.91
N GLY A 282 -18.41 -9.01 -6.75
CA GLY A 282 -19.72 -9.57 -7.12
C GLY A 282 -19.94 -9.77 -8.62
N VAL A 283 -18.89 -10.05 -9.40
CA VAL A 283 -18.93 -10.17 -10.87
C VAL A 283 -19.06 -11.63 -11.34
N ALA A 284 -18.53 -12.58 -10.58
CA ALA A 284 -18.63 -14.03 -10.86
C ALA A 284 -18.74 -14.81 -9.55
N ASP A 285 -19.46 -15.94 -9.56
CA ASP A 285 -19.58 -16.87 -8.44
C ASP A 285 -18.82 -18.17 -8.77
N PHE A 286 -17.63 -18.34 -8.18
CA PHE A 286 -16.85 -19.57 -8.24
C PHE A 286 -16.88 -20.32 -6.90
N SER A 287 -17.96 -20.19 -6.11
CA SER A 287 -18.15 -20.92 -4.84
C SER A 287 -17.95 -22.44 -4.93
N ASN A 288 -18.05 -23.00 -6.13
CA ASN A 288 -17.89 -24.44 -6.40
C ASN A 288 -16.44 -24.89 -6.69
N VAL A 289 -15.46 -23.97 -6.73
CA VAL A 289 -14.05 -24.27 -7.01
C VAL A 289 -13.20 -23.83 -5.80
N GLU A 290 -12.26 -24.65 -5.34
CA GLU A 290 -11.40 -24.33 -4.21
C GLU A 290 -10.37 -23.24 -4.59
N ASP A 291 -10.22 -22.19 -3.78
CA ASP A 291 -9.31 -21.06 -4.08
C ASP A 291 -7.87 -21.49 -3.86
N VAL A 292 -7.05 -21.47 -4.91
CA VAL A 292 -5.63 -21.83 -4.88
C VAL A 292 -4.85 -20.98 -3.88
N GLY A 293 -5.22 -19.71 -3.67
CA GLY A 293 -4.60 -18.84 -2.65
C GLY A 293 -4.91 -19.28 -1.22
N ILE A 294 -6.15 -19.73 -0.99
CA ILE A 294 -6.59 -20.28 0.30
C ILE A 294 -6.01 -21.69 0.49
N ALA A 295 -6.00 -22.52 -0.55
CA ALA A 295 -5.46 -23.87 -0.56
C ALA A 295 -3.93 -23.86 -0.35
N ALA A 296 -3.19 -22.95 -0.98
CA ALA A 296 -1.75 -22.79 -0.76
C ALA A 296 -1.43 -22.35 0.67
N ARG A 297 -2.25 -21.47 1.27
CA ARG A 297 -2.10 -21.13 2.70
C ARG A 297 -2.51 -22.26 3.62
N ARG A 298 -3.53 -23.03 3.26
CA ARG A 298 -3.98 -24.20 4.03
C ARG A 298 -2.91 -25.28 3.99
N ALA A 299 -2.34 -25.56 2.83
CA ALA A 299 -1.20 -26.46 2.66
C ALA A 299 0.02 -25.98 3.47
N LYS A 300 0.36 -24.69 3.40
CA LYS A 300 1.44 -24.13 4.22
C LYS A 300 1.18 -24.23 5.73
N ARG A 301 -0.07 -24.04 6.16
CA ARG A 301 -0.47 -24.19 7.57
C ARG A 301 -0.44 -25.64 8.04
N ILE A 302 -0.75 -26.59 7.15
CA ILE A 302 -0.64 -28.03 7.42
C ILE A 302 0.83 -28.42 7.50
N ASP A 303 1.68 -27.97 6.58
CA ASP A 303 3.14 -28.19 6.64
C ASP A 303 3.76 -27.60 7.92
N ASP A 304 3.33 -26.41 8.35
CA ASP A 304 3.82 -25.80 9.60
C ASP A 304 3.33 -26.57 10.86
N GLU A 305 2.09 -27.09 10.87
CA GLU A 305 1.54 -27.93 11.96
C GLU A 305 2.23 -29.32 11.99
N ASP A 306 2.50 -29.94 10.84
CA ASP A 306 3.21 -31.22 10.73
C ASP A 306 4.70 -31.10 11.14
N VAL A 307 5.34 -29.94 10.92
CA VAL A 307 6.71 -29.66 11.38
C VAL A 307 6.76 -29.43 12.90
N GLU A 308 5.74 -28.82 13.50
CA GLU A 308 5.62 -28.69 14.97
C GLU A 308 5.41 -30.07 15.64
N ASP A 309 4.59 -30.95 15.05
CA ASP A 309 4.37 -32.32 15.57
C ASP A 309 5.60 -33.22 15.41
N ILE A 310 6.45 -33.01 14.40
CA ILE A 310 7.73 -33.73 14.24
C ILE A 310 8.81 -33.21 15.20
N GLN A 311 8.75 -31.95 15.63
CA GLN A 311 9.67 -31.38 16.64
C GLN A 311 9.23 -31.64 18.09
N ALA A 312 8.02 -32.15 18.30
CA ALA A 312 7.52 -32.57 19.60
C ALA A 312 7.51 -34.10 19.80
N PRO A 313 8.67 -34.76 19.91
CA PRO A 313 8.74 -35.97 20.73
C PRO A 313 9.85 -35.94 21.79
N ASN A 314 9.47 -36.40 22.98
CA ASN A 314 10.27 -36.70 24.17
C ASN A 314 10.80 -35.52 25.02
N LYS A 315 9.89 -34.98 25.85
CA LYS A 315 10.23 -34.72 27.25
C LYS A 315 9.52 -35.76 28.12
N SER A 316 10.17 -36.90 28.32
CA SER A 316 9.95 -37.77 29.48
C SER A 316 10.83 -37.31 30.63
#